data_AF-A0A2T6AI04-F1
#
_entry.id   AF-A0A2T6AI04-F1
#
_cell.length_a   1.000
_cell.length_b   1.000
_cell.length_c   1.000
_cell.angle_alpha   90.00
_cell.angle_beta   90.00
_cell.angle_gamma   90.00
#
_symmetry.space_group_name_H-M   'P 1'
#
loop_
_entity.id
_entity.type
_entity.pdbx_description
1 polymer ?
#
loop_
_entity_poly.entity_id
_entity_poly.type
_entity_poly.pdbx_seq_one_letter_code
_entity_poly.pdbx_strand_id
1 'polypeptide(L)'
;MRTILSIIILLFSNFLFSQNQSQENTDNYIYKIISDLEKENKVTDKPVIVINEIVYKERSWDTLSFSKFDIESISIIHKDQKDLVEVYGEQSINGVILIEAKPFEQKIKEEYEGDSNVLFIIDEKEISNSKAKKINPDSIAHIQVIKNKDSIIKYTSKEVQGIIKITLKNNP
;
A
#
# COMPACT_ATOMS: atom_id res chain seq x y z
N MET A 1 27.48 -26.50 -57.46
CA MET A 1 28.54 -25.71 -56.79
C MET A 1 27.87 -24.84 -55.74
N ARG A 2 27.87 -25.26 -54.46
CA ARG A 2 28.78 -24.79 -53.40
C ARG A 2 28.69 -23.28 -53.11
N THR A 3 27.86 -22.94 -52.12
CA THR A 3 28.12 -22.16 -50.88
C THR A 3 29.13 -21.00 -50.90
N ILE A 4 28.77 -19.84 -50.29
CA ILE A 4 29.42 -19.20 -49.11
C ILE A 4 29.15 -17.66 -49.02
N LEU A 5 28.79 -17.19 -47.80
CA LEU A 5 28.98 -15.86 -47.16
C LEU A 5 28.33 -14.60 -47.83
N SER A 6 27.86 -13.58 -47.11
CA SER A 6 28.21 -13.08 -45.78
C SER A 6 27.01 -12.39 -45.10
N ILE A 7 26.84 -12.70 -43.83
CA ILE A 7 26.29 -11.85 -42.78
C ILE A 7 27.27 -10.68 -42.57
N ILE A 8 26.81 -9.42 -42.49
CA ILE A 8 27.35 -8.31 -41.67
C ILE A 8 26.69 -6.97 -42.02
N ILE A 9 26.54 -6.12 -40.99
CA ILE A 9 26.00 -4.75 -40.86
C ILE A 9 24.71 -4.80 -40.02
N LEU A 10 24.68 -4.68 -38.68
CA LEU A 10 25.50 -3.90 -37.72
C LEU A 10 25.51 -2.38 -37.98
N LEU A 11 24.31 -1.80 -38.11
CA LEU A 11 24.01 -0.36 -37.96
C LEU A 11 22.58 -0.32 -37.38
N PHE A 12 22.33 -0.13 -36.09
CA PHE A 12 22.45 1.14 -35.40
C PHE A 12 22.44 0.86 -33.89
N SER A 13 23.62 0.94 -33.28
CA SER A 13 23.74 1.25 -31.86
C SER A 13 23.22 2.68 -31.63
N ASN A 14 22.58 2.88 -30.47
CA ASN A 14 22.07 4.14 -29.93
C ASN A 14 20.63 4.50 -30.33
N PHE A 15 19.67 3.83 -29.70
CA PHE A 15 18.63 4.60 -29.05
C PHE A 15 18.57 4.19 -27.58
N LEU A 16 19.14 5.07 -26.76
CA LEU A 16 18.90 5.16 -25.33
C LEU A 16 17.38 5.20 -25.12
N PHE A 17 16.82 4.12 -24.62
CA PHE A 17 15.63 4.22 -23.79
C PHE A 17 15.99 3.62 -22.44
N SER A 18 16.77 4.40 -21.69
CA SER A 18 16.77 4.32 -20.24
C SER A 18 15.36 4.66 -19.78
N GLN A 19 14.47 3.67 -19.79
CA GLN A 19 13.30 3.73 -18.92
C GLN A 19 13.83 3.60 -17.49
N ASN A 20 14.21 4.74 -16.92
CA ASN A 20 13.86 4.99 -15.53
C ASN A 20 12.33 5.01 -15.47
N GLN A 21 11.71 3.83 -15.51
CA GLN A 21 10.56 3.64 -14.67
C GLN A 21 11.17 3.50 -13.27
N SER A 22 11.27 4.62 -12.57
CA SER A 22 10.94 4.57 -11.15
C SER A 22 9.66 3.75 -11.09
N GLN A 23 9.73 2.54 -10.55
CA GLN A 23 8.53 1.90 -10.01
C GLN A 23 7.92 2.97 -9.12
N GLU A 24 6.89 3.63 -9.64
CA GLU A 24 6.01 4.44 -8.84
C GLU A 24 5.56 3.50 -7.73
N ASN A 25 5.90 3.87 -6.49
CA ASN A 25 5.60 3.10 -5.30
C ASN A 25 4.08 3.16 -5.09
N THR A 26 3.36 2.47 -5.97
CA THR A 26 1.90 2.35 -6.09
C THR A 26 1.31 1.60 -4.90
N ASP A 27 2.16 1.13 -3.98
CA ASP A 27 1.76 0.54 -2.73
C ASP A 27 1.38 1.55 -1.64
N ASN A 28 1.77 2.82 -1.78
CA ASN A 28 1.39 3.87 -0.83
C ASN A 28 -0.07 4.31 -1.05
N TYR A 29 -0.92 4.03 -0.06
CA TYR A 29 -2.36 4.31 -0.12
C TYR A 29 -2.67 5.81 -0.29
N ILE A 30 -1.74 6.69 0.11
CA ILE A 30 -1.84 8.14 -0.08
C ILE A 30 -1.93 8.52 -1.56
N TYR A 31 -1.08 7.94 -2.42
CA TYR A 31 -1.14 8.22 -3.86
C TYR A 31 -2.46 7.77 -4.48
N LYS A 32 -3.02 6.67 -4.00
CA LYS A 32 -4.35 6.21 -4.42
C LYS A 32 -5.43 7.23 -4.04
N ILE A 33 -5.43 7.73 -2.80
CA ILE A 33 -6.38 8.76 -2.35
C ILE A 33 -6.29 10.00 -3.24
N ILE A 34 -5.08 10.49 -3.49
CA ILE A 34 -4.87 11.67 -4.34
C ILE A 34 -5.41 11.42 -5.74
N SER A 35 -5.03 10.32 -6.38
CA SER A 35 -5.49 9.96 -7.73
C SER A 35 -7.01 9.88 -7.83
N ASP A 36 -7.69 9.33 -6.83
CA ASP A 36 -9.14 9.23 -6.82
C ASP A 36 -9.81 10.61 -6.63
N LEU A 37 -9.26 11.47 -5.76
CA LEU A 37 -9.77 12.84 -5.56
C LEU A 37 -9.52 13.77 -6.76
N GLU A 38 -8.43 13.56 -7.50
CA GLU A 38 -8.15 14.26 -8.75
C GLU A 38 -9.16 13.89 -9.84
N LYS A 39 -9.50 12.59 -9.97
CA LYS A 39 -10.56 12.13 -10.90
C LYS A 39 -11.92 12.75 -10.56
N GLU A 40 -12.18 12.98 -9.28
CA GLU A 40 -13.37 13.68 -8.79
C GLU A 40 -13.29 15.21 -8.88
N ASN A 41 -12.17 15.77 -9.37
CA ASN A 41 -11.90 17.21 -9.47
C ASN A 41 -12.06 17.96 -8.12
N LYS A 42 -11.79 17.28 -7.00
CA LYS A 42 -11.82 17.88 -5.65
C LYS A 42 -10.50 18.57 -5.30
N VAL A 43 -9.41 18.01 -5.80
CA VAL A 43 -8.03 18.50 -5.67
C VAL A 43 -7.36 18.52 -7.05
N THR A 44 -6.21 19.17 -7.17
CA THR A 44 -5.32 19.09 -8.35
C THR A 44 -3.98 18.49 -7.95
N ASP A 45 -3.11 18.29 -8.95
CA ASP A 45 -1.75 17.78 -8.75
C ASP A 45 -1.08 18.45 -7.54
N LYS A 46 -0.51 17.62 -6.67
CA LYS A 46 0.24 18.05 -5.48
C LYS A 46 -0.62 18.81 -4.45
N PRO A 47 -1.71 18.25 -3.90
CA PRO A 47 -2.42 18.87 -2.77
C PRO A 47 -1.55 18.87 -1.50
N VAL A 48 -1.88 19.68 -0.50
CA VAL A 48 -1.26 19.55 0.83
C VAL A 48 -1.89 18.36 1.55
N ILE A 49 -1.07 17.56 2.24
CA ILE A 49 -1.57 16.51 3.13
C ILE A 49 -1.35 16.95 4.56
N VAL A 50 -2.36 16.81 5.39
CA VAL A 50 -2.29 17.05 6.84
C VAL A 50 -2.64 15.74 7.52
N ILE A 51 -1.74 15.19 8.35
CA ILE A 51 -1.99 13.96 9.11
C ILE A 51 -1.85 14.28 10.58
N ASN A 52 -2.93 14.08 11.35
CA ASN A 52 -2.98 14.41 12.78
C ASN A 52 -2.40 15.83 13.04
N GLU A 53 -2.92 16.82 12.31
CA GLU A 53 -2.49 18.23 12.37
C GLU A 53 -1.05 18.53 11.86
N ILE A 54 -0.29 17.53 11.42
CA ILE A 54 1.06 17.72 10.87
C ILE A 54 0.99 17.87 9.35
N VAL A 55 1.60 18.95 8.83
CA VAL A 55 1.60 19.29 7.40
C VAL A 55 2.72 18.57 6.64
N TYR A 56 2.36 17.84 5.59
CA TYR A 56 3.25 17.14 4.66
C TYR A 56 3.10 17.69 3.23
N LYS A 57 4.22 18.13 2.67
CA LYS A 57 4.33 18.59 1.28
C LYS A 57 4.72 17.45 0.36
N GLU A 58 4.61 17.67 -0.96
CA GLU A 58 4.84 16.65 -1.99
C GLU A 58 6.12 15.83 -1.76
N ARG A 59 7.23 16.51 -1.52
CA ARG A 59 8.55 15.89 -1.32
C ARG A 59 8.63 14.93 -0.12
N SER A 60 7.66 14.96 0.77
CA SER A 60 7.59 14.12 1.96
C SER A 60 6.64 12.93 1.80
N TRP A 61 5.85 12.86 0.72
CA TRP A 61 4.83 11.82 0.57
C TRP A 61 5.40 10.40 0.50
N ASP A 62 6.57 10.23 -0.11
CA ASP A 62 7.24 8.93 -0.19
C ASP A 62 7.66 8.37 1.18
N THR A 63 7.74 9.24 2.19
CA THR A 63 8.01 8.83 3.58
C THR A 63 6.76 8.36 4.32
N LEU A 64 5.57 8.64 3.77
CA LEU A 64 4.30 8.28 4.36
C LEU A 64 4.01 6.80 4.07
N SER A 65 4.11 5.96 5.09
CA SER A 65 3.72 4.54 5.00
C SER A 65 2.37 4.36 5.68
N PHE A 66 1.28 4.57 4.93
CA PHE A 66 -0.09 4.38 5.41
C PHE A 66 -0.81 3.34 4.56
N SER A 67 -1.60 2.49 5.22
CA SER A 67 -2.63 1.66 4.62
C SER A 67 -4.01 2.26 4.91
N LYS A 68 -5.04 1.76 4.23
CA LYS A 68 -6.42 2.15 4.52
C LYS A 68 -6.87 1.83 5.95
N PHE A 69 -6.24 0.86 6.61
CA PHE A 69 -6.61 0.42 7.95
C PHE A 69 -6.05 1.34 9.03
N ASP A 70 -5.08 2.18 8.65
CA ASP A 70 -4.46 3.16 9.54
C ASP A 70 -5.27 4.45 9.66
N ILE A 71 -6.24 4.66 8.76
CA ILE A 71 -7.01 5.89 8.63
C ILE A 71 -8.33 5.74 9.38
N GLU A 72 -8.59 6.70 10.26
CA GLU A 72 -9.88 6.85 10.93
C GLU A 72 -10.83 7.66 10.05
N SER A 73 -10.37 8.79 9.52
CA SER A 73 -11.18 9.60 8.61
C SER A 73 -10.36 10.44 7.64
N ILE A 74 -11.00 10.87 6.56
CA ILE A 74 -10.44 11.80 5.57
C ILE A 74 -11.43 12.94 5.37
N SER A 75 -10.94 14.17 5.47
CA SER A 75 -11.67 15.40 5.12
C SER A 75 -10.91 16.15 4.03
N ILE A 76 -11.66 16.84 3.16
CA ILE A 76 -11.08 17.52 1.99
C ILE A 76 -11.51 18.97 2.02
N ILE A 77 -10.53 19.87 1.95
CA ILE A 77 -10.77 21.27 1.60
C ILE A 77 -10.45 21.41 0.12
N HIS A 78 -11.46 21.83 -0.65
CA HIS A 78 -11.36 21.94 -2.10
C HIS A 78 -10.24 22.89 -2.54
N LYS A 79 -9.75 22.69 -3.76
CA LYS A 79 -8.79 23.58 -4.41
C LYS A 79 -9.29 25.02 -4.59
N ASP A 80 -8.37 25.91 -4.98
CA ASP A 80 -8.60 27.34 -5.29
C ASP A 80 -8.99 28.21 -4.07
N GLN A 81 -8.74 27.75 -2.85
CA GLN A 81 -8.96 28.51 -1.61
C GLN A 81 -7.71 29.28 -1.18
N LYS A 82 -7.71 30.60 -1.37
CA LYS A 82 -6.53 31.47 -1.16
C LYS A 82 -6.20 31.75 0.30
N ASP A 83 -7.21 31.72 1.17
CA ASP A 83 -7.09 31.92 2.61
C ASP A 83 -6.28 30.81 3.30
N LEU A 84 -6.20 29.63 2.69
CA LEU A 84 -5.41 28.51 3.21
C LEU A 84 -3.89 28.68 3.08
N VAL A 85 -3.43 29.60 2.23
CA VAL A 85 -2.00 29.79 1.96
C VAL A 85 -1.25 30.24 3.23
N GLU A 86 -1.89 31.02 4.09
CA GLU A 86 -1.30 31.46 5.36
C GLU A 86 -1.07 30.30 6.33
N VAL A 87 -1.94 29.28 6.29
CA VAL A 87 -1.92 28.14 7.21
C VAL A 87 -1.09 26.98 6.68
N TYR A 88 -1.27 26.63 5.41
CA TYR A 88 -0.76 25.41 4.78
C TYR A 88 0.28 25.68 3.68
N GLY A 89 0.51 26.95 3.33
CA GLY A 89 1.45 27.38 2.29
C GLY A 89 0.88 27.27 0.88
N GLU A 90 1.61 27.81 -0.10
CA GLU A 90 1.18 27.94 -1.51
C GLU A 90 0.61 26.66 -2.15
N GLN A 91 1.12 25.49 -1.76
CA GLN A 91 0.66 24.19 -2.25
C GLN A 91 -0.83 23.94 -1.91
N SER A 92 -1.39 24.63 -0.91
CA SER A 92 -2.79 24.49 -0.50
C SER A 92 -3.80 24.93 -1.56
N ILE A 93 -3.37 25.73 -2.54
CA ILE A 93 -4.21 26.09 -3.69
C ILE A 93 -4.64 24.84 -4.48
N ASN A 94 -3.85 23.77 -4.44
CA ASN A 94 -4.19 22.49 -5.06
C ASN A 94 -5.22 21.69 -4.25
N GLY A 95 -5.65 22.19 -3.09
CA GLY A 95 -6.51 21.51 -2.13
C GLY A 95 -5.72 21.00 -0.92
N VAL A 96 -6.46 20.68 0.15
CA VAL A 96 -5.90 20.15 1.40
C VAL A 96 -6.64 18.87 1.76
N ILE A 97 -5.88 17.80 1.97
CA ILE A 97 -6.39 16.49 2.42
C ILE A 97 -6.02 16.36 3.89
N LEU A 98 -7.02 16.36 4.76
CA LEU A 98 -6.85 16.15 6.20
C LEU A 98 -7.14 14.68 6.51
N ILE A 99 -6.19 14.01 7.14
CA ILE A 99 -6.25 12.61 7.51
C ILE A 99 -6.14 12.53 9.02
N GLU A 100 -7.17 11.99 9.65
CA GLU A 100 -7.09 11.55 11.02
C GLU A 100 -6.69 10.08 11.01
N ALA A 101 -5.53 9.77 11.57
CA ALA A 101 -5.04 8.41 11.71
C ALA A 101 -5.52 7.81 13.04
N LYS A 102 -5.79 6.50 13.03
CA LYS A 102 -6.16 5.78 14.26
C LYS A 102 -5.07 5.94 15.33
N PRO A 103 -5.45 6.19 16.61
CA PRO A 103 -4.52 6.21 17.72
C PRO A 103 -3.71 4.92 17.80
N PHE A 104 -2.45 5.01 18.25
CA PHE A 104 -1.57 3.86 18.34
C PHE A 104 -2.14 2.77 19.28
N GLU A 105 -2.73 3.17 20.39
CA GLU A 105 -3.35 2.26 21.36
C GLU A 105 -4.52 1.49 20.77
N GLN A 106 -5.28 2.12 19.86
CA GLN A 106 -6.35 1.45 19.13
C GLN A 106 -5.78 0.45 18.12
N LYS A 107 -4.71 0.80 17.41
CA LYS A 107 -4.02 -0.13 16.50
C LYS A 107 -3.50 -1.37 17.24
N ILE A 108 -2.90 -1.18 18.41
CA ILE A 108 -2.43 -2.28 19.25
C ILE A 108 -3.60 -3.13 19.74
N LYS A 109 -4.70 -2.53 20.20
CA LYS A 109 -5.89 -3.32 20.58
C LYS A 109 -6.45 -4.13 19.41
N GLU A 110 -6.60 -3.54 18.22
CA GLU A 110 -7.08 -4.25 17.04
C GLU A 110 -6.12 -5.40 16.63
N GLU A 111 -4.81 -5.16 16.68
CA GLU A 111 -3.76 -6.15 16.36
C GLU A 111 -3.71 -7.33 17.34
N TYR A 112 -3.85 -7.08 18.65
CA TYR A 112 -3.72 -8.12 19.68
C TYR A 112 -5.06 -8.75 20.11
N GLU A 113 -6.16 -8.00 20.15
CA GLU A 113 -7.44 -8.47 20.69
C GLU A 113 -8.38 -9.06 19.62
N GLY A 114 -8.12 -8.82 18.33
CA GLY A 114 -8.64 -9.67 17.24
C GLY A 114 -9.56 -9.00 16.22
N ASP A 115 -9.53 -7.68 16.10
CA ASP A 115 -10.21 -6.94 15.02
C ASP A 115 -9.27 -6.58 13.86
N SER A 116 -7.99 -6.91 13.96
CA SER A 116 -7.10 -6.92 12.80
C SER A 116 -7.66 -7.88 11.76
N ASN A 117 -7.91 -7.37 10.57
CA ASN A 117 -8.42 -8.15 9.45
C ASN A 117 -7.31 -9.02 8.86
N VAL A 118 -6.78 -9.94 9.67
CA VAL A 118 -5.72 -10.89 9.33
C VAL A 118 -6.35 -12.23 9.04
N LEU A 119 -5.99 -12.81 7.90
CA LEU A 119 -6.46 -14.12 7.48
C LEU A 119 -5.56 -15.21 8.03
N PHE A 120 -6.13 -16.23 8.67
CA PHE A 120 -5.39 -17.41 9.08
C PHE A 120 -5.65 -18.56 8.12
N ILE A 121 -4.58 -19.20 7.63
CA ILE A 121 -4.65 -20.37 6.75
C ILE A 121 -3.88 -21.50 7.43
N ILE A 122 -4.52 -22.66 7.63
CA ILE A 122 -3.85 -23.90 8.07
C ILE A 122 -3.98 -24.92 6.95
N ASP A 123 -2.85 -25.48 6.50
CA ASP A 123 -2.81 -26.55 5.49
C ASP A 123 -3.73 -26.25 4.28
N GLU A 124 -3.61 -25.03 3.75
CA GLU A 124 -4.39 -24.45 2.63
C GLU A 124 -5.88 -24.17 2.91
N LYS A 125 -6.35 -24.29 4.15
CA LYS A 125 -7.73 -23.97 4.54
C LYS A 125 -7.80 -22.71 5.39
N GLU A 126 -8.66 -21.77 5.00
CA GLU A 126 -9.00 -20.61 5.82
C GLU A 126 -9.68 -21.07 7.12
N ILE A 127 -9.24 -20.49 8.24
CA ILE A 127 -9.84 -20.72 9.55
C ILE A 127 -10.17 -19.40 10.25
N SER A 128 -11.13 -19.43 11.18
CA SER A 128 -11.46 -18.26 11.97
C SER A 128 -10.34 -17.92 12.97
N ASN A 129 -10.19 -16.63 13.28
CA ASN A 129 -9.26 -16.14 14.31
C ASN A 129 -9.46 -16.89 15.66
N SER A 130 -10.72 -17.12 16.04
CA SER A 130 -11.06 -17.89 17.25
C SER A 130 -10.57 -19.35 17.24
N LYS A 131 -10.49 -20.00 16.08
CA LYS A 131 -9.90 -21.34 15.93
C LYS A 131 -8.37 -21.25 15.92
N ALA A 132 -7.81 -20.22 15.28
CA ALA A 132 -6.37 -20.00 15.23
C ALA A 132 -5.76 -19.82 16.62
N LYS A 133 -6.42 -19.04 17.49
CA LYS A 133 -6.02 -18.82 18.90
C LYS A 133 -6.01 -20.10 19.75
N LYS A 134 -6.64 -21.19 19.28
CA LYS A 134 -6.74 -22.47 20.01
C LYS A 134 -5.78 -23.55 19.49
N ILE A 135 -4.97 -23.25 18.48
CA ILE A 135 -3.97 -24.18 17.97
C ILE A 135 -2.96 -24.48 19.08
N ASN A 136 -2.62 -25.75 19.27
CA ASN A 136 -1.52 -26.13 20.15
C ASN A 136 -0.19 -25.67 19.51
N PRO A 137 0.60 -24.81 20.17
CA PRO A 137 1.89 -24.36 19.63
C PRO A 137 2.83 -25.53 19.28
N ASP A 138 2.79 -26.63 20.04
CA ASP A 138 3.66 -27.78 19.84
C ASP A 138 3.36 -28.54 18.53
N SER A 139 2.15 -28.40 17.98
CA SER A 139 1.77 -29.04 16.72
C SER A 139 2.17 -28.23 15.48
N ILE A 140 2.70 -27.01 15.65
CA ILE A 140 3.08 -26.13 14.54
C ILE A 140 4.46 -26.51 14.01
N ALA A 141 4.56 -26.76 12.70
CA ALA A 141 5.83 -26.97 12.01
C ALA A 141 6.44 -25.67 11.50
N HIS A 142 5.60 -24.80 10.91
CA HIS A 142 6.04 -23.57 10.26
C HIS A 142 4.95 -22.50 10.33
N ILE A 143 5.38 -21.23 10.46
CA ILE A 143 4.53 -20.05 10.34
C ILE A 143 5.15 -19.13 9.30
N GLN A 144 4.34 -18.75 8.31
CA GLN A 144 4.69 -17.77 7.30
C GLN A 144 3.75 -16.56 7.42
N VAL A 145 4.32 -15.37 7.47
CA VAL A 145 3.56 -14.10 7.52
C VAL A 145 3.68 -13.41 6.16
N ILE A 146 2.53 -13.13 5.54
CA ILE A 146 2.43 -12.52 4.21
C ILE A 146 1.73 -11.17 4.34
N LYS A 147 2.48 -10.08 4.10
CA LYS A 147 1.96 -8.70 4.19
C LYS A 147 1.94 -7.95 2.85
N ASN A 148 2.73 -8.40 1.89
CA ASN A 148 2.78 -7.77 0.56
C ASN A 148 1.49 -8.09 -0.22
N LYS A 149 0.90 -7.06 -0.86
CA LYS A 149 -0.39 -7.15 -1.56
C LYS A 149 -0.38 -8.16 -2.70
N ASP A 150 0.65 -8.18 -3.55
CA ASP A 150 0.76 -9.12 -4.68
C ASP A 150 0.79 -10.58 -4.22
N SER A 151 1.34 -10.82 -3.04
CA SER A 151 1.37 -12.15 -2.44
C SER A 151 0.02 -12.52 -1.82
N ILE A 152 -0.67 -11.57 -1.17
CA ILE A 152 -2.00 -11.78 -0.57
C ILE A 152 -3.05 -12.16 -1.62
N ILE A 153 -3.03 -11.50 -2.79
CA ILE A 153 -4.00 -11.72 -3.88
C ILE A 153 -3.99 -13.17 -4.38
N LYS A 154 -2.86 -13.90 -4.23
CA LYS A 154 -2.75 -15.31 -4.61
C LYS A 154 -3.57 -16.25 -3.72
N TYR A 155 -3.93 -15.80 -2.52
CA TYR A 155 -4.62 -16.61 -1.50
C TYR A 155 -6.06 -16.15 -1.27
N THR A 156 -6.37 -14.87 -1.47
CA THR A 156 -7.70 -14.34 -1.23
C THR A 156 -8.00 -13.09 -2.05
N SER A 157 -9.26 -12.92 -2.43
CA SER A 157 -9.80 -11.65 -2.96
C SER A 157 -10.31 -10.72 -1.86
N LYS A 158 -10.35 -11.19 -0.60
CA LYS A 158 -10.71 -10.37 0.55
C LYS A 158 -9.62 -9.34 0.79
N GLU A 159 -10.02 -8.13 1.09
CA GLU A 159 -9.06 -7.11 1.50
C GLU A 159 -8.67 -7.36 2.95
N VAL A 160 -7.45 -7.82 3.19
CA VAL A 160 -6.92 -8.20 4.50
C VAL A 160 -5.60 -7.45 4.76
N GLN A 161 -5.29 -7.22 6.04
CA GLN A 161 -4.03 -6.58 6.46
C GLN A 161 -2.82 -7.52 6.27
N GLY A 162 -3.05 -8.82 6.32
CA GLY A 162 -2.02 -9.83 6.13
C GLY A 162 -2.60 -11.23 6.24
N ILE A 163 -1.77 -12.21 5.87
CA ILE A 163 -2.08 -13.63 6.00
C ILE A 163 -1.04 -14.27 6.91
N ILE A 164 -1.50 -15.03 7.89
CA ILE A 164 -0.67 -15.92 8.70
C ILE A 164 -0.97 -17.34 8.23
N LYS A 165 -0.03 -17.92 7.49
CA LYS A 165 -0.10 -19.30 7.02
C LYS A 165 0.65 -20.20 7.98
N ILE A 166 -0.03 -21.22 8.49
CA ILE A 166 0.49 -22.16 9.48
C ILE A 166 0.49 -23.54 8.85
N THR A 167 1.59 -24.26 8.99
CA THR A 167 1.72 -25.67 8.60
C THR A 167 1.88 -26.51 9.86
N LEU A 168 1.13 -27.59 9.96
CA LEU A 168 1.19 -28.50 11.12
C LEU A 168 2.24 -29.60 10.92
N LYS A 169 2.84 -30.10 12.02
CA LYS A 169 3.86 -31.17 11.99
C LYS A 169 3.33 -32.50 11.45
N ASN A 170 2.07 -32.79 11.75
CA ASN A 170 1.41 -34.04 11.38
C ASN A 170 0.18 -33.68 10.56
N ASN A 171 0.36 -33.49 9.25
CA ASN A 171 -0.76 -33.42 8.32
C ASN A 171 -1.39 -34.84 8.26
N PRO A 172 -2.62 -35.08 8.75
CA PRO A 172 -3.26 -36.38 8.64
C PRO A 172 -3.57 -36.74 7.17
#